data_AF-A0A2J7PUG4-F1
#
_entry.id   AF-A0A2J7PUG4-F1
#
_cell.length_a   1.000
_cell.length_b   1.000
_cell.length_c   1.000
_cell.angle_alpha   90.00
_cell.angle_beta   90.00
_cell.angle_gamma   90.00
#
_symmetry.space_group_name_H-M   'P 1'
#
loop_
_entity.id
_entity.type
_entity.pdbx_description
1 polymer ?
#
loop_
_entity_poly.entity_id
_entity_poly.type
_entity_poly.pdbx_seq_one_letter_code
_entity_poly.pdbx_strand_id
1 'polypeptide(L)'
;MCKIKCKNGSCTAEDTCTCKTGYVRSNTDPNTCIPACPSGCLNGHCTAPNVCTCDNGYSADIRNDAICMPVCLQGCVNGNCTEPNKCICHSGYIRHHKNPNRCVPDCHKGCKNGICTSPNTCTCHEEHGESERCCEGYRKNSANDCVPRCSGGCPPNQYCSAPNICSCKSGYVKIGKNKCMPFCAGGCQNGRCSAPDVCTCNDGFVMHESLCIPACECQHGRCTENDNCVCDEGYILNKNKTDECVPFCPLGCINGYCSMPNICTCKNGYIQDKAVPYMCVPMCPAVCKNGWCNGPFTCECYEGFIKNHNYECVPGCKNGCNNGQCIGPELCVCNEGFMKNNLSDSPECVPECNQECVNGECTQPNNCTCFAGYTKDLEHPHNCVPLHYRECANGNISLQGKCICYEGYKEDDKNTNICVPDCTVECINGNCTAPNLCTCFDGYTNDLTQPNRCIPTCIQQCINGKCSQPNVCHCLSGYAMTDIKEPNKCFPVCDEPCINSKCVAPNKCVCHDGFVPDLKFRNRCVIRCPDRCINGNCTVNRTCECYEGWTGTDCSLQIDYKHHYSSVNTMQ
;
A
#
# COMPACT_ATOMS: atom_id res chain seq x y z
N MET A 1 34.09 -139.83 -12.06
CA MET A 1 35.39 -139.48 -11.44
C MET A 1 35.74 -138.06 -11.88
N CYS A 2 36.12 -137.17 -10.95
CA CYS A 2 36.37 -135.75 -11.26
C CYS A 2 37.63 -135.61 -12.11
N LYS A 3 37.60 -134.68 -13.08
CA LYS A 3 38.76 -134.41 -13.95
C LYS A 3 39.91 -133.73 -13.19
N ILE A 4 39.60 -132.98 -12.13
CA ILE A 4 40.55 -132.28 -11.27
C ILE A 4 40.44 -132.84 -9.85
N LYS A 5 41.59 -133.05 -9.17
CA LYS A 5 41.61 -133.52 -7.78
C LYS A 5 41.05 -132.45 -6.83
N CYS A 6 40.06 -132.81 -6.02
CA CYS A 6 39.49 -131.94 -5.00
C CYS A 6 40.51 -131.65 -3.89
N LYS A 7 40.82 -130.38 -3.65
CA LYS A 7 41.67 -129.97 -2.52
C LYS A 7 40.82 -129.93 -1.24
N ASN A 8 41.21 -130.70 -0.22
CA ASN A 8 40.47 -130.88 1.05
C ASN A 8 39.04 -131.45 0.91
N GLY A 9 38.77 -132.19 -0.16
CA GLY A 9 37.50 -132.87 -0.40
C GLY A 9 37.68 -134.25 -1.02
N SER A 10 36.57 -134.94 -1.26
CA SER A 10 36.50 -136.18 -2.04
C SER A 10 35.54 -135.98 -3.22
N CYS A 11 35.86 -136.61 -4.35
CA CYS A 11 35.01 -136.55 -5.53
C CYS A 11 33.90 -137.60 -5.42
N THR A 12 32.64 -137.17 -5.42
CA THR A 12 31.47 -138.03 -5.22
C THR A 12 30.61 -138.20 -6.46
N ALA A 13 30.68 -137.25 -7.42
CA ALA A 13 30.01 -137.31 -8.73
C ALA A 13 30.90 -136.68 -9.83
N GLU A 14 30.47 -136.69 -11.10
CA GLU A 14 31.22 -136.00 -12.17
C GLU A 14 31.41 -134.52 -11.84
N ASP A 15 32.69 -134.10 -11.78
CA ASP A 15 33.14 -132.75 -11.44
C ASP A 15 32.51 -132.11 -10.19
N THR A 16 32.07 -132.94 -9.23
CA THR A 16 31.47 -132.49 -7.96
C THR A 16 32.35 -132.90 -6.78
N CYS A 17 32.99 -131.91 -6.15
CA CYS A 17 33.77 -132.06 -4.92
C CYS A 17 32.88 -131.92 -3.68
N THR A 18 32.83 -132.97 -2.86
CA THR A 18 32.25 -132.91 -1.51
C THR A 18 33.36 -132.65 -0.51
N CYS A 19 33.23 -131.59 0.29
CA CYS A 19 34.26 -131.19 1.24
C CYS A 19 34.32 -132.13 2.45
N LYS A 20 35.54 -132.34 2.98
CA LYS A 20 35.73 -133.06 4.24
C LYS A 20 35.09 -132.28 5.39
N THR A 21 34.69 -132.98 6.46
CA THR A 21 34.08 -132.38 7.65
C THR A 21 34.89 -131.18 8.15
N GLY A 22 34.22 -130.05 8.38
CA GLY A 22 34.86 -128.80 8.82
C GLY A 22 35.39 -127.90 7.69
N TYR A 23 35.24 -128.31 6.43
CA TYR A 23 35.54 -127.48 5.25
C TYR A 23 34.27 -127.22 4.43
N VAL A 24 34.19 -126.04 3.82
CA VAL A 24 33.11 -125.63 2.91
C VAL A 24 33.67 -125.35 1.52
N ARG A 25 32.83 -125.45 0.50
CA ARG A 25 33.28 -125.24 -0.89
C ARG A 25 33.67 -123.77 -1.06
N SER A 26 34.82 -123.52 -1.68
CA SER A 26 35.25 -122.16 -1.98
C SER A 26 34.29 -121.51 -2.97
N ASN A 27 33.99 -120.22 -2.77
CA ASN A 27 33.19 -119.43 -3.69
C ASN A 27 33.94 -119.08 -4.98
N THR A 28 35.28 -119.19 -4.98
CA THR A 28 36.13 -118.80 -6.12
C THR A 28 36.61 -119.99 -6.96
N ASP A 29 36.70 -121.18 -6.38
CA ASP A 29 37.13 -122.40 -7.08
C ASP A 29 36.29 -123.60 -6.62
N PRO A 30 35.43 -124.17 -7.50
CA PRO A 30 34.58 -125.32 -7.18
C PRO A 30 35.35 -126.58 -6.75
N ASN A 31 36.63 -126.68 -7.11
CA ASN A 31 37.49 -127.83 -6.79
C ASN A 31 38.28 -127.66 -5.47
N THR A 32 38.11 -126.53 -4.78
CA THR A 32 38.82 -126.22 -3.53
C THR A 32 37.86 -126.08 -2.37
N CYS A 33 38.12 -126.82 -1.29
CA CYS A 33 37.41 -126.68 -0.01
C CYS A 33 38.25 -125.88 0.99
N ILE A 34 37.69 -124.79 1.51
CA ILE A 34 38.31 -123.90 2.52
C ILE A 34 37.79 -124.22 3.92
N PRO A 35 38.61 -124.05 4.97
CA PRO A 35 38.18 -124.33 6.35
C PRO A 35 37.00 -123.43 6.74
N ALA A 36 36.03 -124.03 7.44
CA ALA A 36 34.83 -123.35 7.92
C ALA A 36 34.93 -123.04 9.42
N CYS A 37 34.54 -121.83 9.81
CA CYS A 37 34.31 -121.47 11.21
C CYS A 37 32.79 -121.26 11.41
N PRO A 38 32.08 -122.16 12.11
CA PRO A 38 30.62 -122.11 12.29
C PRO A 38 30.12 -120.82 12.96
N SER A 39 30.92 -120.22 13.84
CA SER A 39 30.61 -118.97 14.55
C SER A 39 31.04 -117.70 13.79
N GLY A 40 31.60 -117.84 12.58
CA GLY A 40 32.29 -116.76 11.89
C GLY A 40 33.67 -116.44 12.48
N CYS A 41 34.42 -115.53 11.83
CA CYS A 41 35.72 -115.04 12.28
C CYS A 41 35.78 -113.54 11.94
N LEU A 42 35.35 -112.70 12.88
CA LEU A 42 35.21 -111.25 12.65
C LEU A 42 36.56 -110.55 12.89
N ASN A 43 37.04 -109.79 11.89
CA ASN A 43 38.38 -109.19 11.84
C ASN A 43 39.54 -110.21 11.88
N GLY A 44 39.30 -111.38 11.27
CA GLY A 44 40.27 -112.46 11.11
C GLY A 44 39.89 -113.40 9.97
N HIS A 45 40.69 -114.44 9.77
CA HIS A 45 40.47 -115.46 8.76
C HIS A 45 40.62 -116.88 9.33
N CYS A 46 39.83 -117.81 8.79
CA CYS A 46 39.89 -119.22 9.18
C CYS A 46 41.11 -119.90 8.54
N THR A 47 42.06 -120.33 9.35
CA THR A 47 43.27 -121.03 8.89
C THR A 47 43.12 -122.55 8.96
N ALA A 48 42.24 -123.05 9.83
CA ALA A 48 41.82 -124.45 9.93
C ALA A 48 40.35 -124.54 10.39
N PRO A 49 39.67 -125.70 10.27
CA PRO A 49 38.30 -125.84 10.74
C PRO A 49 38.17 -125.43 12.21
N ASN A 50 37.23 -124.52 12.50
CA ASN A 50 37.02 -123.92 13.82
C ASN A 50 38.19 -123.09 14.40
N VAL A 51 39.25 -122.82 13.62
CA VAL A 51 40.40 -122.01 14.08
C VAL A 51 40.41 -120.66 13.37
N CYS A 52 40.08 -119.62 14.13
CA CYS A 52 40.10 -118.22 13.69
C CYS A 52 41.47 -117.59 14.02
N THR A 53 42.11 -116.98 13.04
CA THR A 53 43.37 -116.25 13.22
C THR A 53 43.13 -114.77 12.95
N CYS A 54 43.44 -113.92 13.92
CA CYS A 54 43.16 -112.49 13.85
C CYS A 54 44.06 -111.75 12.86
N ASP A 55 43.49 -110.74 12.20
CA ASP A 55 44.23 -109.87 11.29
C ASP A 55 45.15 -108.92 12.08
N ASN A 56 46.18 -108.39 11.43
CA ASN A 56 47.18 -107.52 12.07
C ASN A 56 46.52 -106.31 12.78
N GLY A 57 46.87 -106.12 14.06
CA GLY A 57 46.30 -105.06 14.91
C GLY A 57 45.09 -105.48 15.73
N TYR A 58 44.61 -106.72 15.57
CA TYR A 58 43.55 -107.32 16.37
C TYR A 58 44.09 -108.50 17.19
N SER A 59 43.50 -108.75 18.36
CA SER A 59 43.80 -109.90 19.21
C SER A 59 42.53 -110.67 19.55
N ALA A 60 42.63 -111.99 19.72
CA ALA A 60 41.50 -112.82 20.13
C ALA A 60 40.89 -112.28 21.43
N ASP A 61 39.55 -112.21 21.47
CA ASP A 61 38.83 -111.81 22.66
C ASP A 61 38.98 -112.87 23.75
N ILE A 62 39.13 -112.42 25.00
CA ILE A 62 39.38 -113.29 26.17
C ILE A 62 38.20 -114.24 26.44
N ARG A 63 37.00 -113.94 25.93
CA ARG A 63 35.77 -114.72 26.17
C ARG A 63 35.33 -115.52 24.94
N ASN A 64 35.83 -115.21 23.75
CA ASN A 64 35.44 -115.88 22.51
C ASN A 64 36.52 -115.75 21.42
N ASP A 65 37.25 -116.85 21.18
CA ASP A 65 38.33 -116.92 20.18
C ASP A 65 37.83 -116.76 18.73
N ALA A 66 36.52 -116.71 18.48
CA ALA A 66 35.93 -116.39 17.18
C ALA A 66 35.82 -114.88 16.89
N ILE A 67 36.15 -114.02 17.87
CA ILE A 67 36.06 -112.56 17.76
C ILE A 67 37.44 -111.93 17.98
N CYS A 68 37.91 -111.17 17.00
CA CYS A 68 39.16 -110.44 17.10
C CYS A 68 38.90 -108.97 17.46
N MET A 69 39.33 -108.57 18.65
CA MET A 69 39.16 -107.22 19.20
C MET A 69 40.34 -106.32 18.84
N PRO A 70 40.10 -105.03 18.54
CA PRO A 70 41.16 -104.10 18.14
C PRO A 70 42.13 -103.82 19.30
N VAL A 71 43.42 -103.83 19.02
CA VAL A 71 44.48 -103.54 20.00
C VAL A 71 44.94 -102.08 19.86
N CYS A 72 44.87 -101.34 20.96
CA CYS A 72 45.43 -99.98 21.06
C CYS A 72 46.72 -100.04 21.91
N LEU A 73 47.89 -99.98 21.27
CA LEU A 73 49.20 -100.26 21.89
C LEU A 73 49.56 -99.34 23.07
N GLN A 74 48.99 -98.13 23.14
CA GLN A 74 49.21 -97.18 24.24
C GLN A 74 48.04 -97.11 25.25
N GLY A 75 46.99 -97.91 25.06
CA GLY A 75 45.76 -97.87 25.87
C GLY A 75 44.91 -96.60 25.65
N CYS A 76 43.59 -96.73 25.63
CA CYS A 76 42.66 -95.60 25.53
C CYS A 76 42.22 -95.13 26.92
N VAL A 77 43.05 -94.35 27.61
CA VAL A 77 42.64 -93.79 28.93
C VAL A 77 41.51 -92.76 28.72
N ASN A 78 40.38 -92.96 29.41
CA ASN A 78 39.14 -92.18 29.27
C ASN A 78 38.48 -92.26 27.88
N GLY A 79 38.64 -93.39 27.19
CA GLY A 79 37.97 -93.68 25.92
C GLY A 79 37.89 -95.17 25.60
N ASN A 80 37.16 -95.51 24.54
CA ASN A 80 37.04 -96.88 24.03
C ASN A 80 37.84 -97.06 22.74
N CYS A 81 38.53 -98.21 22.61
CA CYS A 81 39.23 -98.61 21.39
C CYS A 81 38.20 -99.17 20.41
N THR A 82 38.13 -98.59 19.20
CA THR A 82 37.12 -98.96 18.19
C THR A 82 37.73 -99.61 16.96
N GLU A 83 38.99 -99.29 16.65
CA GLU A 83 39.84 -99.88 15.62
C GLU A 83 41.29 -99.91 16.15
N PRO A 84 42.22 -100.68 15.55
CA PRO A 84 43.60 -100.73 16.00
C PRO A 84 44.20 -99.32 16.08
N ASN A 85 44.67 -98.95 17.27
CA ASN A 85 45.22 -97.61 17.58
C ASN A 85 44.26 -96.43 17.29
N LYS A 86 42.95 -96.59 17.48
CA LYS A 86 41.95 -95.51 17.33
C LYS A 86 40.98 -95.46 18.52
N CYS A 87 41.09 -94.39 19.31
CA CYS A 87 40.26 -94.17 20.49
C CYS A 87 39.11 -93.18 20.23
N ILE A 88 37.93 -93.50 20.76
CA ILE A 88 36.82 -92.55 20.91
C ILE A 88 36.73 -92.16 22.38
N CYS A 89 36.77 -90.85 22.66
CA CYS A 89 36.79 -90.32 24.01
C CYS A 89 35.40 -90.34 24.67
N HIS A 90 35.36 -90.55 25.98
CA HIS A 90 34.13 -90.44 26.77
C HIS A 90 33.60 -89.00 26.80
N SER A 91 32.31 -88.84 27.11
CA SER A 91 31.67 -87.53 27.19
C SER A 91 32.42 -86.58 28.15
N GLY A 92 32.69 -85.35 27.71
CA GLY A 92 33.51 -84.37 28.43
C GLY A 92 35.03 -84.48 28.20
N TYR A 93 35.49 -85.42 27.38
CA TYR A 93 36.90 -85.57 27.00
C TYR A 93 37.07 -85.46 25.48
N ILE A 94 38.15 -84.84 25.04
CA ILE A 94 38.54 -84.66 23.64
C ILE A 94 39.89 -85.32 23.34
N ARG A 95 40.13 -85.67 22.07
CA ARG A 95 41.40 -86.25 21.65
C ARG A 95 42.53 -85.23 21.81
N HIS A 96 43.63 -85.63 22.41
CA HIS A 96 44.79 -84.79 22.60
C HIS A 96 45.42 -84.43 21.25
N HIS A 97 45.67 -83.14 21.02
CA HIS A 97 46.10 -82.61 19.71
C HIS A 97 47.39 -83.23 19.15
N LYS A 98 48.29 -83.74 19.99
CA LYS A 98 49.54 -84.41 19.56
C LYS A 98 49.49 -85.93 19.64
N ASN A 99 48.55 -86.48 20.42
CA ASN A 99 48.46 -87.92 20.69
C ASN A 99 47.00 -88.35 20.53
N PRO A 100 46.54 -88.72 19.32
CA PRO A 100 45.13 -89.00 19.04
C PRO A 100 44.58 -90.22 19.79
N ASN A 101 45.45 -91.02 20.41
CA ASN A 101 45.11 -92.17 21.24
C ASN A 101 44.96 -91.82 22.73
N ARG A 102 45.05 -90.54 23.09
CA ARG A 102 44.88 -90.04 24.46
C ARG A 102 43.71 -89.07 24.52
N CYS A 103 42.80 -89.30 25.46
CA CYS A 103 41.65 -88.43 25.72
C CYS A 103 41.93 -87.53 26.93
N VAL A 104 41.79 -86.21 26.75
CA VAL A 104 42.01 -85.18 27.78
C VAL A 104 40.71 -84.41 28.05
N PRO A 105 40.51 -83.85 29.26
CA PRO A 105 39.28 -83.14 29.57
C PRO A 105 39.04 -81.93 28.66
N ASP A 106 37.79 -81.72 28.24
CA ASP A 106 37.38 -80.55 27.47
C ASP A 106 36.96 -79.41 28.41
N CYS A 107 37.61 -78.26 28.25
CA CYS A 107 37.27 -77.00 28.90
C CYS A 107 36.93 -76.02 27.77
N HIS A 108 35.64 -75.91 27.38
CA HIS A 108 35.15 -75.32 26.11
C HIS A 108 35.67 -73.92 25.70
N LYS A 109 36.35 -73.18 26.58
CA LYS A 109 36.93 -71.85 26.33
C LYS A 109 38.44 -71.74 26.62
N GLY A 110 39.08 -72.83 27.05
CA GLY A 110 40.47 -72.87 27.51
C GLY A 110 40.67 -72.20 28.88
N CYS A 111 41.62 -72.72 29.67
CA CYS A 111 42.00 -72.13 30.96
C CYS A 111 43.11 -71.10 30.73
N LYS A 112 42.85 -69.81 31.00
CA LYS A 112 43.88 -68.76 30.86
C LYS A 112 44.71 -68.71 32.15
N ASN A 113 45.98 -69.11 32.07
CA ASN A 113 46.96 -69.20 33.19
C ASN A 113 46.64 -70.26 34.26
N GLY A 114 46.02 -71.37 33.87
CA GLY A 114 45.80 -72.54 34.71
C GLY A 114 45.75 -73.83 33.88
N ILE A 115 45.67 -74.99 34.54
CA ILE A 115 45.58 -76.30 33.88
C ILE A 115 44.16 -76.86 34.04
N CYS A 116 43.62 -77.46 32.96
CA CYS A 116 42.33 -78.15 32.95
C CYS A 116 42.51 -79.55 33.56
N THR A 117 41.98 -79.77 34.77
CA THR A 117 42.15 -81.01 35.55
C THR A 117 40.95 -81.95 35.45
N SER A 118 39.79 -81.46 35.02
CA SER A 118 38.55 -82.23 34.77
C SER A 118 37.65 -81.45 33.78
N PRO A 119 36.64 -82.07 33.15
CA PRO A 119 35.81 -81.39 32.15
C PRO A 119 35.19 -80.11 32.73
N ASN A 120 35.43 -78.98 32.06
CA ASN A 120 35.05 -77.62 32.49
C ASN A 120 35.60 -77.11 33.84
N THR A 121 36.62 -77.75 34.43
CA THR A 121 37.25 -77.32 35.70
C THR A 121 38.69 -76.87 35.48
N CYS A 122 38.98 -75.59 35.75
CA CYS A 122 40.31 -74.98 35.67
C CYS A 122 40.90 -74.72 37.05
N THR A 123 42.15 -75.12 37.28
CA THR A 123 42.92 -74.77 38.49
C THR A 123 44.08 -73.85 38.12
N CYS A 124 44.15 -72.68 38.74
CA CYS A 124 45.24 -71.70 38.57
C CYS A 124 46.48 -72.16 39.35
N HIS A 125 47.68 -71.72 38.96
CA HIS A 125 48.86 -71.87 39.80
C HIS A 125 48.83 -70.81 40.91
N GLU A 126 48.67 -71.25 42.17
CA GLU A 126 48.85 -70.40 43.36
C GLU A 126 50.26 -69.80 43.32
N GLU A 127 50.44 -68.49 43.49
CA GLU A 127 50.33 -67.83 44.79
C GLU A 127 49.44 -66.57 44.77
N HIS A 128 48.59 -66.50 45.81
CA HIS A 128 47.70 -65.42 46.24
C HIS A 128 46.39 -65.22 45.48
N GLY A 129 45.37 -65.95 45.94
CA GLY A 129 44.22 -65.37 46.68
C GLY A 129 43.23 -64.53 45.88
N GLU A 130 41.95 -64.77 46.13
CA GLU A 130 40.81 -63.91 45.75
C GLU A 130 41.20 -62.43 45.69
N SER A 131 41.34 -61.85 44.50
CA SER A 131 41.63 -60.44 44.40
C SER A 131 40.72 -59.77 43.40
N GLU A 132 40.14 -58.67 43.85
CA GLU A 132 39.39 -57.69 43.08
C GLU A 132 40.19 -57.05 41.92
N ARG A 133 41.34 -57.61 41.51
CA ARG A 133 42.31 -57.00 40.61
C ARG A 133 42.59 -57.86 39.36
N CYS A 134 42.51 -57.21 38.21
CA CYS A 134 42.96 -57.75 36.93
C CYS A 134 44.48 -57.79 36.85
N CYS A 135 45.04 -58.68 36.03
CA CYS A 135 46.47 -58.72 35.71
C CYS A 135 46.99 -57.37 35.19
N GLU A 136 48.29 -57.13 35.32
CA GLU A 136 48.93 -55.88 34.90
C GLU A 136 48.63 -55.56 33.42
N GLY A 137 48.27 -54.30 33.13
CA GLY A 137 47.85 -53.85 31.81
C GLY A 137 46.35 -54.03 31.50
N TYR A 138 45.56 -54.61 32.41
CA TYR A 138 44.11 -54.77 32.27
C TYR A 138 43.37 -54.04 33.41
N ARG A 139 42.15 -53.58 33.14
CA ARG A 139 41.26 -52.90 34.09
C ARG A 139 39.88 -53.54 34.06
N LYS A 140 39.13 -53.46 35.15
CA LYS A 140 37.72 -53.89 35.16
C LYS A 140 36.86 -52.90 34.37
N ASN A 141 35.97 -53.43 33.54
CA ASN A 141 34.87 -52.67 32.97
C ASN A 141 33.66 -52.65 33.94
N SER A 142 32.57 -51.99 33.54
CA SER A 142 31.33 -51.90 34.34
C SER A 142 30.63 -53.24 34.59
N ALA A 143 31.02 -54.30 33.87
CA ALA A 143 30.53 -55.67 34.04
C ALA A 143 31.49 -56.55 34.86
N ASN A 144 32.50 -55.95 35.51
CA ASN A 144 33.56 -56.62 36.26
C ASN A 144 34.53 -57.49 35.44
N ASP A 145 34.48 -57.42 34.10
CA ASP A 145 35.40 -58.14 33.23
C ASP A 145 36.74 -57.41 33.11
N CYS A 146 37.83 -58.18 33.07
CA CYS A 146 39.18 -57.65 32.83
C CYS A 146 39.40 -57.32 31.35
N VAL A 147 39.29 -56.04 31.00
CA VAL A 147 39.53 -55.49 29.65
C VAL A 147 40.89 -54.78 29.56
N PRO A 148 41.56 -54.74 28.40
CA PRO A 148 42.86 -54.10 28.26
C PRO A 148 42.81 -52.59 28.58
N ARG A 149 43.88 -52.07 29.20
CA ARG A 149 44.05 -50.65 29.55
C ARG A 149 44.96 -49.95 28.55
N CYS A 150 44.48 -48.86 27.95
CA CYS A 150 45.25 -47.97 27.09
C CYS A 150 45.45 -46.62 27.79
N SER A 151 46.70 -46.24 28.08
CA SER A 151 47.06 -44.99 28.75
C SER A 151 46.74 -43.79 27.86
N GLY A 152 45.93 -42.84 28.35
CA GLY A 152 45.44 -41.70 27.57
C GLY A 152 44.20 -41.97 26.71
N GLY A 153 43.69 -43.20 26.71
CA GLY A 153 42.56 -43.60 25.85
C GLY A 153 42.95 -43.79 24.39
N CYS A 154 42.06 -44.41 23.61
CA CYS A 154 42.24 -44.53 22.17
C CYS A 154 41.58 -43.36 21.43
N PRO A 155 42.12 -42.90 20.27
CA PRO A 155 41.48 -41.89 19.44
C PRO A 155 40.07 -42.30 18.95
N PRO A 156 39.27 -41.36 18.41
CA PRO A 156 37.91 -41.63 17.95
C PRO A 156 37.85 -42.81 16.96
N ASN A 157 36.78 -43.60 17.05
CA ASN A 157 36.52 -44.80 16.24
C ASN A 157 37.54 -45.94 16.42
N GLN A 158 38.25 -45.95 17.55
CA GLN A 158 39.16 -47.02 17.94
C GLN A 158 38.76 -47.64 19.29
N TYR A 159 39.20 -48.86 19.56
CA TYR A 159 39.06 -49.56 20.83
C TYR A 159 40.40 -50.16 21.25
N CYS A 160 40.56 -50.41 22.55
CA CYS A 160 41.76 -51.03 23.10
C CYS A 160 41.66 -52.54 22.85
N SER A 161 42.47 -53.08 21.94
CA SER A 161 42.48 -54.51 21.60
C SER A 161 43.46 -55.30 22.47
N ALA A 162 44.50 -54.63 22.98
CA ALA A 162 45.46 -55.13 23.96
C ALA A 162 46.01 -53.95 24.79
N PRO A 163 46.72 -54.17 25.91
CA PRO A 163 47.24 -53.08 26.73
C PRO A 163 48.07 -52.09 25.90
N ASN A 164 47.72 -50.81 25.93
CA ASN A 164 48.29 -49.72 25.12
C ASN A 164 48.24 -49.89 23.58
N ILE A 165 47.42 -50.81 23.05
CA ILE A 165 47.25 -51.02 21.60
C ILE A 165 45.82 -50.69 21.19
N CYS A 166 45.68 -49.71 20.30
CA CYS A 166 44.39 -49.27 19.75
C CYS A 166 44.16 -49.84 18.34
N SER A 167 42.95 -50.36 18.10
CA SER A 167 42.51 -50.89 16.80
C SER A 167 41.20 -50.23 16.37
N CYS A 168 40.96 -50.07 15.06
CA CYS A 168 39.72 -49.48 14.57
C CYS A 168 38.51 -50.33 14.96
N LYS A 169 37.40 -49.68 15.32
CA LYS A 169 36.11 -50.35 15.55
C LYS A 169 35.58 -50.97 14.25
N SER A 170 34.71 -51.96 14.36
CA SER A 170 34.07 -52.59 13.20
C SER A 170 33.44 -51.56 12.28
N GLY A 171 33.63 -51.69 10.96
CA GLY A 171 33.16 -50.73 9.96
C GLY A 171 34.07 -49.51 9.73
N TYR A 172 35.20 -49.40 10.43
CA TYR A 172 36.20 -48.34 10.23
C TYR A 172 37.54 -48.92 9.79
N VAL A 173 38.19 -48.27 8.82
CA VAL A 173 39.48 -48.67 8.23
C VAL A 173 40.59 -47.67 8.60
N LYS A 174 41.80 -48.19 8.85
CA LYS A 174 42.95 -47.37 9.23
C LYS A 174 43.53 -46.68 7.99
N ILE A 175 43.55 -45.35 8.00
CA ILE A 175 44.16 -44.54 6.93
C ILE A 175 45.24 -43.65 7.57
N GLY A 176 46.50 -43.89 7.22
CA GLY A 176 47.67 -43.21 7.81
C GLY A 176 48.08 -43.76 9.18
N LYS A 177 48.92 -42.99 9.91
CA LYS A 177 49.61 -43.51 11.11
C LYS A 177 48.69 -43.79 12.30
N ASN A 178 47.55 -43.11 12.48
CA ASN A 178 46.61 -43.34 13.62
C ASN A 178 45.14 -42.86 13.42
N LYS A 179 44.63 -42.75 12.17
CA LYS A 179 43.26 -42.28 11.90
C LYS A 179 42.39 -43.41 11.34
N CYS A 180 41.19 -43.61 11.91
CA CYS A 180 40.22 -44.58 11.42
C CYS A 180 39.05 -43.85 10.74
N MET A 181 38.82 -44.12 9.47
CA MET A 181 37.71 -43.55 8.68
C MET A 181 36.63 -44.60 8.43
N PRO A 182 35.34 -44.21 8.39
CA PRO A 182 34.25 -45.15 8.12
C PRO A 182 34.37 -45.73 6.71
N PHE A 183 34.01 -47.01 6.58
CA PHE A 183 34.01 -47.73 5.32
C PHE A 183 32.56 -48.00 4.89
N CYS A 184 32.24 -47.75 3.61
CA CYS A 184 30.96 -48.10 3.00
C CYS A 184 31.21 -49.13 1.90
N ALA A 185 30.64 -50.34 2.03
CA ALA A 185 30.94 -51.47 1.15
C ALA A 185 30.55 -51.23 -0.33
N GLY A 186 29.51 -50.40 -0.57
CA GLY A 186 29.06 -50.00 -1.92
C GLY A 186 29.64 -48.69 -2.44
N GLY A 187 30.45 -47.97 -1.64
CA GLY A 187 30.85 -46.60 -1.92
C GLY A 187 29.69 -45.59 -1.83
N CYS A 188 30.00 -44.29 -1.71
CA CYS A 188 29.01 -43.22 -1.75
C CYS A 188 29.19 -42.43 -3.05
N GLN A 189 28.33 -42.64 -4.04
CA GLN A 189 28.33 -41.82 -5.26
C GLN A 189 27.88 -40.39 -4.90
N ASN A 190 28.64 -39.37 -5.32
CA ASN A 190 28.39 -37.96 -5.04
C ASN A 190 28.20 -37.61 -3.54
N GLY A 191 28.81 -38.41 -2.65
CA GLY A 191 28.78 -38.22 -1.21
C GLY A 191 30.00 -38.77 -0.50
N ARG A 192 30.01 -38.68 0.83
CA ARG A 192 31.07 -39.20 1.71
C ARG A 192 30.48 -40.06 2.81
N CYS A 193 31.20 -41.12 3.21
CA CYS A 193 30.85 -41.90 4.40
C CYS A 193 30.99 -41.05 5.66
N SER A 194 29.87 -40.82 6.36
CA SER A 194 29.84 -40.17 7.67
C SER A 194 29.90 -41.19 8.82
N ALA A 195 29.38 -42.41 8.59
CA ALA A 195 29.53 -43.58 9.46
C ALA A 195 29.62 -44.87 8.61
N PRO A 196 29.94 -46.05 9.19
CA PRO A 196 30.03 -47.29 8.43
C PRO A 196 28.71 -47.57 7.70
N ASP A 197 28.78 -47.78 6.38
CA ASP A 197 27.64 -47.93 5.47
C ASP A 197 26.58 -46.80 5.51
N VAL A 198 26.96 -45.61 6.00
CA VAL A 198 26.09 -44.41 6.03
C VAL A 198 26.74 -43.29 5.22
N CYS A 199 26.08 -42.91 4.13
CA CYS A 199 26.52 -41.84 3.24
C CYS A 199 25.89 -40.49 3.61
N THR A 200 26.65 -39.42 3.40
CA THR A 200 26.16 -38.03 3.43
C THR A 200 26.49 -37.39 2.09
N CYS A 201 25.50 -36.77 1.46
CA CYS A 201 25.66 -36.18 0.14
C CYS A 201 26.56 -34.93 0.18
N ASN A 202 27.31 -34.70 -0.90
CA ASN A 202 28.12 -33.49 -1.06
C ASN A 202 27.20 -32.28 -1.35
N ASP A 203 27.71 -31.06 -1.15
CA ASP A 203 26.96 -29.83 -1.41
C ASP A 203 26.39 -29.81 -2.85
N GLY A 204 25.08 -29.56 -2.97
CA GLY A 204 24.34 -29.62 -4.24
C GLY A 204 23.60 -30.93 -4.50
N PHE A 205 23.65 -31.91 -3.58
CA PHE A 205 22.98 -33.21 -3.72
C PHE A 205 22.13 -33.54 -2.48
N VAL A 206 20.95 -34.16 -2.69
CA VAL A 206 20.03 -34.61 -1.63
C VAL A 206 19.86 -36.14 -1.64
N MET A 207 19.63 -36.71 -0.46
CA MET A 207 19.52 -38.16 -0.26
C MET A 207 18.11 -38.65 -0.60
N HIS A 208 17.97 -39.44 -1.66
CA HIS A 208 16.73 -40.09 -2.07
C HIS A 208 16.96 -41.60 -2.22
N GLU A 209 16.26 -42.41 -1.43
CA GLU A 209 16.34 -43.89 -1.46
C GLU A 209 17.78 -44.46 -1.50
N SER A 210 18.71 -43.87 -0.74
CA SER A 210 20.14 -44.27 -0.64
C SER A 210 21.06 -43.79 -1.78
N LEU A 211 20.55 -42.96 -2.71
CA LEU A 211 21.32 -42.29 -3.76
C LEU A 211 21.39 -40.79 -3.51
N CYS A 212 22.55 -40.18 -3.77
CA CYS A 212 22.72 -38.73 -3.73
C CYS A 212 22.46 -38.16 -5.13
N ILE A 213 21.28 -37.57 -5.30
CA ILE A 213 20.83 -36.95 -6.56
C ILE A 213 20.96 -35.42 -6.50
N PRO A 214 21.14 -34.71 -7.63
CA PRO A 214 21.19 -33.26 -7.64
C PRO A 214 19.98 -32.63 -6.94
N ALA A 215 20.22 -31.64 -6.10
CA ALA A 215 19.18 -30.88 -5.41
C ALA A 215 18.44 -30.00 -6.43
N CYS A 216 17.36 -30.52 -6.97
CA CYS A 216 16.65 -29.94 -8.11
C CYS A 216 15.23 -29.53 -7.66
N GLU A 217 14.92 -28.23 -7.68
CA GLU A 217 13.61 -27.68 -7.25
C GLU A 217 12.59 -27.64 -8.41
N CYS A 218 12.21 -28.79 -8.95
CA CYS A 218 11.22 -28.90 -10.03
C CYS A 218 9.82 -29.13 -9.43
N GLN A 219 9.03 -28.07 -9.24
CA GLN A 219 7.66 -28.18 -8.73
C GLN A 219 6.72 -28.71 -9.83
N HIS A 220 5.97 -29.78 -9.53
CA HIS A 220 5.09 -30.50 -10.49
C HIS A 220 5.83 -31.08 -11.71
N GLY A 221 7.05 -31.61 -11.49
CA GLY A 221 7.82 -32.32 -12.50
C GLY A 221 8.96 -33.16 -11.90
N ARG A 222 9.75 -33.78 -12.79
CA ARG A 222 10.88 -34.66 -12.45
C ARG A 222 12.14 -34.17 -13.14
N CYS A 223 13.26 -34.18 -12.43
CA CYS A 223 14.55 -33.80 -13.00
C CYS A 223 15.20 -34.97 -13.74
N THR A 224 15.81 -34.66 -14.88
CA THR A 224 16.61 -35.59 -15.68
C THR A 224 18.09 -35.51 -15.30
N GLU A 225 18.90 -36.47 -15.74
CA GLU A 225 20.36 -36.54 -15.46
C GLU A 225 21.16 -35.30 -15.92
N ASN A 226 20.56 -34.41 -16.73
CA ASN A 226 21.17 -33.19 -17.26
C ASN A 226 20.59 -31.90 -16.63
N ASP A 227 20.02 -31.97 -15.42
CA ASP A 227 19.40 -30.83 -14.72
C ASP A 227 18.21 -30.17 -15.46
N ASN A 228 17.60 -30.85 -16.44
CA ASN A 228 16.38 -30.37 -17.10
C ASN A 228 15.13 -30.92 -16.40
N CYS A 229 14.18 -30.03 -16.11
CA CYS A 229 12.88 -30.33 -15.50
C CYS A 229 11.89 -30.84 -16.57
N VAL A 230 11.34 -32.04 -16.37
CA VAL A 230 10.29 -32.63 -17.20
C VAL A 230 8.98 -32.57 -16.42
N CYS A 231 7.99 -31.85 -16.95
CA CYS A 231 6.73 -31.61 -16.25
C CYS A 231 5.83 -32.84 -16.16
N ASP A 232 5.09 -32.94 -15.05
CA ASP A 232 4.06 -33.97 -14.86
C ASP A 232 2.89 -33.79 -15.85
N GLU A 233 2.08 -34.83 -16.02
CA GLU A 233 0.97 -34.84 -16.98
C GLU A 233 0.00 -33.66 -16.74
N GLY A 234 -0.31 -32.90 -17.79
CA GLY A 234 -1.15 -31.71 -17.70
C GLY A 234 -0.41 -30.43 -17.30
N TYR A 235 0.91 -30.48 -17.08
CA TYR A 235 1.78 -29.32 -16.87
C TYR A 235 2.75 -29.15 -18.04
N ILE A 236 3.14 -27.91 -18.33
CA ILE A 236 4.10 -27.55 -19.39
C ILE A 236 5.19 -26.65 -18.85
N LEU A 237 6.38 -26.71 -19.46
CA LEU A 237 7.51 -25.89 -19.03
C LEU A 237 7.22 -24.41 -19.26
N ASN A 238 7.44 -23.60 -18.24
CA ASN A 238 7.31 -22.15 -18.36
C ASN A 238 8.32 -21.62 -19.38
N LYS A 239 7.84 -20.88 -20.38
CA LYS A 239 8.70 -20.30 -21.43
C LYS A 239 9.76 -19.34 -20.88
N ASN A 240 9.56 -18.80 -19.67
CA ASN A 240 10.44 -17.81 -19.05
C ASN A 240 11.31 -18.38 -17.91
N LYS A 241 11.09 -19.62 -17.47
CA LYS A 241 11.89 -20.28 -16.43
C LYS A 241 12.02 -21.77 -16.75
N THR A 242 13.26 -22.25 -16.84
CA THR A 242 13.60 -23.63 -17.23
C THR A 242 13.26 -24.68 -16.18
N ASP A 243 12.93 -24.24 -14.96
CA ASP A 243 12.78 -25.13 -13.79
C ASP A 243 11.36 -25.04 -13.21
N GLU A 244 10.42 -24.40 -13.92
CA GLU A 244 9.05 -24.14 -13.45
C GLU A 244 8.02 -24.78 -14.39
N CYS A 245 7.26 -25.75 -13.89
CA CYS A 245 6.15 -26.38 -14.61
C CYS A 245 4.83 -25.71 -14.26
N VAL A 246 4.14 -25.17 -15.27
CA VAL A 246 2.85 -24.47 -15.12
C VAL A 246 1.70 -25.31 -15.66
N PRO A 247 0.52 -25.29 -15.03
CA PRO A 247 -0.63 -26.07 -15.49
C PRO A 247 -1.09 -25.64 -16.89
N PHE A 248 -1.39 -26.63 -17.73
CA PHE A 248 -1.86 -26.42 -19.09
C PHE A 248 -3.38 -26.40 -19.15
N CYS A 249 -3.93 -25.36 -19.80
CA CYS A 249 -5.34 -25.31 -20.20
C CYS A 249 -5.38 -25.20 -21.74
N PRO A 250 -5.90 -26.22 -22.46
CA PRO A 250 -5.88 -26.26 -23.93
C PRO A 250 -6.56 -25.07 -24.61
N LEU A 251 -7.61 -24.52 -24.00
CA LEU A 251 -8.38 -23.38 -24.51
C LEU A 251 -7.94 -22.04 -23.89
N GLY A 252 -6.92 -22.06 -23.01
CA GLY A 252 -6.56 -20.93 -22.16
C GLY A 252 -7.65 -20.57 -21.14
N CYS A 253 -7.40 -19.55 -20.33
CA CYS A 253 -8.39 -19.01 -19.39
C CYS A 253 -8.62 -17.51 -19.67
N ILE A 254 -9.77 -17.16 -20.24
CA ILE A 254 -10.11 -15.76 -20.54
C ILE A 254 -10.45 -15.06 -19.23
N ASN A 255 -9.76 -13.97 -18.90
CA ASN A 255 -9.85 -13.24 -17.62
C ASN A 255 -9.61 -14.10 -16.36
N GLY A 256 -8.89 -15.22 -16.53
CA GLY A 256 -8.50 -16.13 -15.46
C GLY A 256 -7.03 -16.51 -15.56
N TYR A 257 -6.65 -17.50 -14.78
CA TYR A 257 -5.38 -18.23 -14.87
C TYR A 257 -5.63 -19.71 -14.61
N CYS A 258 -4.77 -20.57 -15.15
CA CYS A 258 -4.79 -21.99 -14.84
C CYS A 258 -4.27 -22.19 -13.42
N SER A 259 -5.12 -22.65 -12.51
CA SER A 259 -4.69 -23.03 -11.16
C SER A 259 -4.28 -24.50 -11.10
N MET A 260 -4.88 -25.33 -11.97
CA MET A 260 -4.60 -26.75 -12.16
C MET A 260 -4.80 -27.11 -13.63
N PRO A 261 -4.31 -28.27 -14.10
CA PRO A 261 -4.54 -28.73 -15.46
C PRO A 261 -6.03 -28.74 -15.80
N ASN A 262 -6.41 -28.09 -16.90
CA ASN A 262 -7.80 -27.92 -17.34
C ASN A 262 -8.73 -27.13 -16.39
N ILE A 263 -8.23 -26.58 -15.28
CA ILE A 263 -9.03 -25.82 -14.31
C ILE A 263 -8.65 -24.34 -14.37
N CYS A 264 -9.63 -23.52 -14.80
CA CYS A 264 -9.50 -22.07 -14.79
C CYS A 264 -10.00 -21.50 -13.47
N THR A 265 -9.15 -20.69 -12.83
CA THR A 265 -9.54 -19.85 -11.71
C THR A 265 -9.63 -18.40 -12.17
N CYS A 266 -10.74 -17.75 -11.84
CA CYS A 266 -11.00 -16.38 -12.27
C CYS A 266 -10.17 -15.36 -11.48
N LYS A 267 -9.74 -14.30 -12.18
CA LYS A 267 -9.08 -13.17 -11.54
C LYS A 267 -10.06 -12.46 -10.60
N ASN A 268 -9.55 -11.72 -9.62
CA ASN A 268 -10.37 -10.97 -8.68
C ASN A 268 -11.39 -10.08 -9.42
N GLY A 269 -12.66 -10.12 -8.99
CA GLY A 269 -13.75 -9.40 -9.63
C GLY A 269 -14.35 -10.08 -10.87
N TYR A 270 -13.96 -11.32 -11.19
CA TYR A 270 -14.58 -12.16 -12.21
C TYR A 270 -15.09 -13.47 -11.59
N ILE A 271 -16.16 -14.01 -12.17
CA ILE A 271 -16.76 -15.31 -11.81
C ILE A 271 -16.78 -16.24 -13.02
N GLN A 272 -16.77 -17.55 -12.78
CA GLN A 272 -16.77 -18.54 -13.85
C GLN A 272 -18.12 -18.52 -14.58
N ASP A 273 -18.08 -18.46 -15.92
CA ASP A 273 -19.28 -18.53 -16.72
C ASP A 273 -19.96 -19.91 -16.59
N LYS A 274 -21.30 -19.92 -16.54
CA LYS A 274 -22.07 -21.15 -16.33
C LYS A 274 -22.11 -22.06 -17.56
N ALA A 275 -21.98 -21.50 -18.76
CA ALA A 275 -22.01 -22.23 -20.02
C ALA A 275 -20.60 -22.52 -20.55
N VAL A 276 -19.61 -21.67 -20.22
CA VAL A 276 -18.26 -21.73 -20.79
C VAL A 276 -17.19 -21.80 -19.68
N PRO A 277 -16.73 -22.99 -19.27
CA PRO A 277 -15.86 -23.17 -18.09
C PRO A 277 -14.49 -22.47 -18.15
N TYR A 278 -13.96 -22.19 -19.35
CA TYR A 278 -12.70 -21.48 -19.56
C TYR A 278 -12.86 -19.96 -19.63
N MET A 279 -14.08 -19.45 -19.49
CA MET A 279 -14.40 -18.03 -19.56
C MET A 279 -14.78 -17.51 -18.17
N CYS A 280 -14.08 -16.47 -17.74
CA CYS A 280 -14.44 -15.73 -16.54
C CYS A 280 -15.13 -14.43 -16.94
N VAL A 281 -16.40 -14.30 -16.55
CA VAL A 281 -17.23 -13.12 -16.80
C VAL A 281 -17.11 -12.16 -15.62
N PRO A 282 -17.14 -10.84 -15.86
CA PRO A 282 -17.02 -9.86 -14.79
C PRO A 282 -18.14 -10.04 -13.77
N MET A 283 -17.79 -9.98 -12.49
CA MET A 283 -18.77 -10.00 -11.41
C MET A 283 -19.50 -8.66 -11.38
N CYS A 284 -20.77 -8.72 -11.76
CA CYS A 284 -21.67 -7.57 -11.70
C CYS A 284 -22.07 -7.28 -10.24
N PRO A 285 -22.19 -6.00 -9.84
CA PRO A 285 -22.93 -5.65 -8.64
C PRO A 285 -24.36 -6.21 -8.74
N ALA A 286 -24.94 -6.65 -7.62
CA ALA A 286 -26.32 -7.16 -7.56
C ALA A 286 -27.38 -6.15 -8.07
N VAL A 287 -26.97 -4.90 -8.30
CA VAL A 287 -27.81 -3.75 -8.67
C VAL A 287 -27.65 -3.29 -10.12
N CYS A 288 -27.00 -4.07 -11.00
CA CYS A 288 -26.92 -3.77 -12.43
C CYS A 288 -28.22 -4.16 -13.17
N LYS A 289 -29.38 -3.78 -12.61
CA LYS A 289 -30.69 -3.96 -13.22
C LYS A 289 -30.84 -2.88 -14.29
N ASN A 290 -31.18 -3.27 -15.53
CA ASN A 290 -31.22 -2.38 -16.70
C ASN A 290 -29.85 -1.86 -17.18
N GLY A 291 -28.79 -2.63 -16.98
CA GLY A 291 -27.48 -2.38 -17.55
C GLY A 291 -26.74 -3.68 -17.86
N TRP A 292 -25.55 -3.54 -18.45
CA TRP A 292 -24.62 -4.64 -18.71
C TRP A 292 -23.27 -4.33 -18.05
N CYS A 293 -22.50 -5.38 -17.77
CA CYS A 293 -21.20 -5.23 -17.10
C CYS A 293 -20.10 -5.15 -18.14
N ASN A 294 -19.51 -3.96 -18.28
CA ASN A 294 -18.36 -3.72 -19.14
C ASN A 294 -17.02 -4.10 -18.45
N GLY A 295 -17.04 -4.36 -17.15
CA GLY A 295 -15.88 -4.75 -16.35
C GLY A 295 -16.23 -5.16 -14.92
N PRO A 296 -15.25 -5.63 -14.12
CA PRO A 296 -15.46 -6.03 -12.74
C PRO A 296 -16.09 -4.90 -11.92
N PHE A 297 -17.17 -5.20 -11.20
CA PHE A 297 -17.89 -4.24 -10.36
C PHE A 297 -18.41 -2.99 -11.09
N THR A 298 -18.35 -2.96 -12.43
CA THR A 298 -18.65 -1.79 -13.24
C THR A 298 -19.85 -2.09 -14.12
N CYS A 299 -20.89 -1.28 -13.96
CA CYS A 299 -22.14 -1.39 -14.71
C CYS A 299 -22.24 -0.23 -15.70
N GLU A 300 -22.57 -0.52 -16.95
CA GLU A 300 -23.02 0.44 -17.95
C GLU A 300 -24.51 0.27 -18.18
N CYS A 301 -25.26 1.37 -18.18
CA CYS A 301 -26.71 1.31 -18.33
C CYS A 301 -27.08 1.04 -19.79
N TYR A 302 -28.19 0.33 -20.02
CA TYR A 302 -28.75 0.20 -21.36
C TYR A 302 -29.21 1.56 -21.90
N GLU A 303 -29.37 1.66 -23.22
CA GLU A 303 -29.79 2.89 -23.87
C GLU A 303 -31.10 3.42 -23.24
N GLY A 304 -31.10 4.71 -22.87
CA GLY A 304 -32.23 5.37 -22.18
C GLY A 304 -32.30 5.15 -20.67
N PHE A 305 -31.28 4.56 -20.05
CA PHE A 305 -31.10 4.48 -18.59
C PHE A 305 -29.86 5.29 -18.17
N ILE A 306 -29.94 5.95 -17.02
CA ILE A 306 -28.85 6.76 -16.43
C ILE A 306 -28.56 6.31 -15.00
N LYS A 307 -27.34 6.57 -14.52
CA LYS A 307 -26.93 6.24 -13.14
C LYS A 307 -27.50 7.28 -12.17
N ASN A 308 -28.20 6.84 -11.13
CA ASN A 308 -28.58 7.70 -10.00
C ASN A 308 -27.40 7.90 -9.01
N HIS A 309 -27.63 8.65 -7.92
CA HIS A 309 -26.64 8.88 -6.85
C HIS A 309 -26.11 7.60 -6.18
N ASN A 310 -26.85 6.49 -6.29
CA ASN A 310 -26.49 5.18 -5.76
C ASN A 310 -25.86 4.27 -6.83
N TYR A 311 -25.50 4.80 -7.99
CA TYR A 311 -24.95 4.07 -9.16
C TYR A 311 -25.89 3.03 -9.78
N GLU A 312 -27.19 3.13 -9.54
CA GLU A 312 -28.21 2.25 -10.10
C GLU A 312 -28.68 2.78 -11.47
N CYS A 313 -28.89 1.89 -12.44
CA CYS A 313 -29.41 2.24 -13.76
C CYS A 313 -30.93 2.44 -13.72
N VAL A 314 -31.35 3.70 -13.56
CA VAL A 314 -32.74 4.13 -13.55
C VAL A 314 -33.14 4.72 -14.90
N PRO A 315 -34.43 4.71 -15.28
CA PRO A 315 -34.87 5.32 -16.52
C PRO A 315 -34.45 6.79 -16.60
N GLY A 316 -33.82 7.19 -17.70
CA GLY A 316 -33.35 8.54 -17.93
C GLY A 316 -34.03 9.18 -19.14
N CYS A 317 -34.30 10.48 -19.05
CA CYS A 317 -34.79 11.28 -20.16
C CYS A 317 -33.62 12.18 -20.62
N LYS A 318 -33.08 11.99 -21.84
CA LYS A 318 -31.87 12.71 -22.32
C LYS A 318 -32.03 14.23 -22.30
N ASN A 319 -33.25 14.71 -22.51
CA ASN A 319 -33.58 16.14 -22.53
C ASN A 319 -34.12 16.66 -21.19
N GLY A 320 -33.95 15.90 -20.10
CA GLY A 320 -34.49 16.24 -18.77
C GLY A 320 -35.98 15.89 -18.64
N CYS A 321 -36.53 16.01 -17.43
CA CYS A 321 -37.95 15.82 -17.13
C CYS A 321 -38.28 16.73 -15.94
N ASN A 322 -38.09 18.03 -16.16
CA ASN A 322 -38.28 19.04 -15.13
C ASN A 322 -39.75 19.05 -14.70
N ASN A 323 -40.02 19.05 -13.39
CA ASN A 323 -41.36 18.92 -12.81
C ASN A 323 -42.11 17.63 -13.22
N GLY A 324 -41.37 16.57 -13.54
CA GLY A 324 -41.92 15.23 -13.80
C GLY A 324 -41.02 14.12 -13.26
N GLN A 325 -41.43 12.88 -13.50
CA GLN A 325 -40.67 11.67 -13.21
C GLN A 325 -40.49 10.84 -14.48
N CYS A 326 -39.26 10.42 -14.77
CA CYS A 326 -38.98 9.46 -15.83
C CYS A 326 -39.38 8.06 -15.35
N ILE A 327 -40.50 7.55 -15.87
CA ILE A 327 -40.98 6.19 -15.55
C ILE A 327 -40.48 5.14 -16.54
N GLY A 328 -39.88 5.57 -17.66
CA GLY A 328 -39.29 4.74 -18.70
C GLY A 328 -38.30 5.53 -19.56
N PRO A 329 -37.53 4.86 -20.44
CA PRO A 329 -36.62 5.51 -21.39
C PRO A 329 -37.35 6.57 -22.22
N GLU A 330 -36.90 7.83 -22.11
CA GLU A 330 -37.53 9.00 -22.75
C GLU A 330 -39.03 9.22 -22.43
N LEU A 331 -39.57 8.53 -21.43
CA LEU A 331 -40.98 8.61 -21.02
C LEU A 331 -41.10 9.37 -19.70
N CYS A 332 -41.35 10.67 -19.83
CA CYS A 332 -41.60 11.59 -18.72
C CYS A 332 -43.10 11.65 -18.40
N VAL A 333 -43.46 11.42 -17.13
CA VAL A 333 -44.80 11.69 -16.60
C VAL A 333 -44.70 12.91 -15.69
N CYS A 334 -45.55 13.90 -15.95
CA CYS A 334 -45.53 15.15 -15.21
C CYS A 334 -46.08 14.98 -13.80
N ASN A 335 -45.51 15.73 -12.85
CA ASN A 335 -46.01 15.78 -11.49
C ASN A 335 -47.39 16.47 -11.46
N GLU A 336 -48.15 16.25 -10.40
CA GLU A 336 -49.48 16.84 -10.23
C GLU A 336 -49.45 18.37 -10.41
N GLY A 337 -50.37 18.89 -11.24
CA GLY A 337 -50.43 20.32 -11.59
C GLY A 337 -49.48 20.75 -12.73
N PHE A 338 -48.80 19.80 -13.38
CA PHE A 338 -47.99 20.05 -14.57
C PHE A 338 -48.44 19.14 -15.72
N MET A 339 -48.35 19.64 -16.94
CA MET A 339 -48.72 18.93 -18.18
C MET A 339 -47.58 18.97 -19.18
N LYS A 340 -47.56 18.00 -20.11
CA LYS A 340 -46.53 17.95 -21.15
C LYS A 340 -46.67 19.15 -22.08
N ASN A 341 -45.56 19.84 -22.37
CA ASN A 341 -45.57 20.95 -23.31
C ASN A 341 -45.90 20.45 -24.74
N ASN A 342 -47.07 20.78 -25.25
CA ASN A 342 -47.54 20.36 -26.58
C ASN A 342 -46.88 21.13 -27.75
N LEU A 343 -46.12 22.20 -27.47
CA LEU A 343 -45.49 23.08 -28.47
C LEU A 343 -44.07 22.65 -28.84
N SER A 344 -43.51 21.65 -28.16
CA SER A 344 -42.16 21.15 -28.44
C SER A 344 -42.11 19.64 -28.26
N ASP A 345 -41.25 18.96 -29.01
CA ASP A 345 -40.89 17.55 -28.76
C ASP A 345 -40.06 17.38 -27.46
N SER A 346 -39.92 18.44 -26.66
CA SER A 346 -39.22 18.44 -25.38
C SER A 346 -40.05 17.72 -24.31
N PRO A 347 -39.44 16.86 -23.47
CA PRO A 347 -40.08 16.23 -22.30
C PRO A 347 -40.34 17.20 -21.12
N GLU A 348 -40.47 18.50 -21.39
CA GLU A 348 -40.65 19.52 -20.37
C GLU A 348 -42.11 19.56 -19.88
N CYS A 349 -42.28 19.41 -18.56
CA CYS A 349 -43.57 19.55 -17.91
C CYS A 349 -43.78 21.01 -17.52
N VAL A 350 -44.72 21.66 -18.21
CA VAL A 350 -45.14 23.04 -17.96
C VAL A 350 -46.28 23.07 -16.95
N PRO A 351 -46.41 24.12 -16.14
CA PRO A 351 -47.50 24.23 -15.18
C PRO A 351 -48.86 24.23 -15.87
N GLU A 352 -49.82 23.48 -15.32
CA GLU A 352 -51.20 23.46 -15.78
C GLU A 352 -52.00 24.54 -15.03
N CYS A 353 -52.63 25.43 -15.79
CA CYS A 353 -53.59 26.40 -15.29
C CYS A 353 -54.98 26.04 -15.82
N ASN A 354 -55.93 25.81 -14.92
CA ASN A 354 -57.32 25.43 -15.25
C ASN A 354 -58.04 26.49 -16.12
N GLN A 355 -57.54 27.72 -16.13
CA GLN A 355 -57.98 28.84 -16.96
C GLN A 355 -56.77 29.58 -17.53
N GLU A 356 -56.89 30.06 -18.77
CA GLU A 356 -55.82 30.83 -19.43
C GLU A 356 -55.50 32.11 -18.65
N CYS A 357 -54.20 32.38 -18.46
CA CYS A 357 -53.72 33.59 -17.81
C CYS A 357 -53.82 34.79 -18.77
N VAL A 358 -54.81 35.66 -18.59
CA VAL A 358 -54.98 36.85 -19.43
C VAL A 358 -53.99 37.94 -18.97
N ASN A 359 -53.15 38.43 -19.89
CA ASN A 359 -52.05 39.39 -19.60
C ASN A 359 -51.04 38.89 -18.55
N GLY A 360 -50.84 37.58 -18.47
CA GLY A 360 -49.84 36.96 -17.64
C GLY A 360 -49.40 35.61 -18.19
N GLU A 361 -48.48 34.97 -17.49
CA GLU A 361 -47.94 33.65 -17.83
C GLU A 361 -48.11 32.68 -16.64
N CYS A 362 -48.48 31.44 -16.95
CA CYS A 362 -48.62 30.37 -15.97
C CYS A 362 -47.23 29.86 -15.57
N THR A 363 -46.69 30.37 -14.46
CA THR A 363 -45.34 29.97 -13.97
C THR A 363 -45.40 28.90 -12.89
N GLN A 364 -46.59 28.64 -12.35
CA GLN A 364 -46.85 27.63 -11.32
C GLN A 364 -48.26 27.03 -11.51
N PRO A 365 -48.53 25.81 -11.00
CA PRO A 365 -49.83 25.18 -11.15
C PRO A 365 -50.95 26.09 -10.63
N ASN A 366 -51.93 26.39 -11.49
CA ASN A 366 -53.04 27.32 -11.21
C ASN A 366 -52.65 28.72 -10.72
N ASN A 367 -51.43 29.19 -11.01
CA ASN A 367 -50.95 30.48 -10.55
C ASN A 367 -50.34 31.29 -11.71
N CYS A 368 -51.04 32.37 -12.06
CA CYS A 368 -50.62 33.29 -13.11
C CYS A 368 -49.69 34.36 -12.56
N THR A 369 -48.61 34.65 -13.27
CA THR A 369 -47.73 35.80 -13.02
C THR A 369 -48.03 36.86 -14.06
N CYS A 370 -48.35 38.07 -13.61
CA CYS A 370 -48.74 39.13 -14.52
C CYS A 370 -47.54 39.70 -15.28
N PHE A 371 -47.76 40.08 -16.54
CA PHE A 371 -46.75 40.81 -17.30
C PHE A 371 -46.50 42.20 -16.70
N ALA A 372 -45.36 42.80 -17.02
CA ALA A 372 -44.99 44.12 -16.51
C ALA A 372 -46.09 45.17 -16.80
N GLY A 373 -46.51 45.92 -15.77
CA GLY A 373 -47.59 46.91 -15.86
C GLY A 373 -48.98 46.39 -15.45
N TYR A 374 -49.11 45.09 -15.15
CA TYR A 374 -50.35 44.45 -14.71
C TYR A 374 -50.20 43.86 -13.30
N THR A 375 -51.31 43.77 -12.56
CA THR A 375 -51.43 43.13 -11.25
C THR A 375 -52.58 42.13 -11.24
N LYS A 376 -52.59 41.18 -10.32
CA LYS A 376 -53.66 40.17 -10.23
C LYS A 376 -54.98 40.83 -9.84
N ASP A 377 -56.05 40.46 -10.53
CA ASP A 377 -57.39 40.79 -10.09
C ASP A 377 -57.74 40.01 -8.80
N LEU A 378 -58.40 40.69 -7.85
CA LEU A 378 -58.72 40.14 -6.52
C LEU A 378 -59.92 39.17 -6.56
N GLU A 379 -60.79 39.27 -7.56
CA GLU A 379 -61.92 38.36 -7.74
C GLU A 379 -61.63 37.28 -8.80
N HIS A 380 -60.74 37.57 -9.75
CA HIS A 380 -60.37 36.67 -10.85
C HIS A 380 -58.84 36.47 -10.94
N PRO A 381 -58.25 35.57 -10.15
CA PRO A 381 -56.78 35.41 -10.06
C PRO A 381 -56.05 35.05 -11.37
N HIS A 382 -56.81 34.57 -12.37
CA HIS A 382 -56.31 34.26 -13.72
C HIS A 382 -56.28 35.48 -14.66
N ASN A 383 -56.87 36.59 -14.26
CA ASN A 383 -56.86 37.84 -15.01
C ASN A 383 -55.88 38.83 -14.38
N CYS A 384 -54.90 39.27 -15.17
CA CYS A 384 -54.02 40.35 -14.82
C CYS A 384 -54.58 41.66 -15.36
N VAL A 385 -54.88 42.60 -14.46
CA VAL A 385 -55.47 43.92 -14.76
C VAL A 385 -54.41 45.02 -14.69
N PRO A 386 -54.50 46.09 -15.50
CA PRO A 386 -53.54 47.19 -15.46
C PRO A 386 -53.47 47.86 -14.08
N LEU A 387 -52.27 48.21 -13.62
CA LEU A 387 -52.02 48.84 -12.31
C LEU A 387 -52.80 50.15 -12.05
N HIS A 388 -53.32 50.81 -13.09
CA HIS A 388 -53.98 52.13 -13.02
C HIS A 388 -55.45 52.10 -12.57
N TYR A 389 -56.04 50.93 -12.29
CA TYR A 389 -57.47 50.81 -11.99
C TYR A 389 -57.84 50.97 -10.50
N ARG A 390 -56.88 51.03 -9.57
CA ARG A 390 -57.19 50.94 -8.12
C ARG A 390 -56.91 52.14 -7.24
N GLU A 391 -56.31 53.23 -7.73
CA GLU A 391 -55.94 54.33 -6.83
C GLU A 391 -56.34 55.71 -7.38
N CYS A 392 -57.60 56.09 -7.18
CA CYS A 392 -58.04 57.49 -7.27
C CYS A 392 -57.60 58.21 -5.98
N ALA A 393 -56.30 58.45 -5.84
CA ALA A 393 -55.73 59.18 -4.71
C ALA A 393 -56.25 60.63 -4.72
N ASN A 394 -56.75 61.11 -3.59
CA ASN A 394 -57.37 62.44 -3.41
C ASN A 394 -58.66 62.67 -4.25
N GLY A 395 -59.42 61.60 -4.53
CA GLY A 395 -60.75 61.67 -5.13
C GLY A 395 -61.63 60.46 -4.84
N ASN A 396 -62.82 60.43 -5.45
CA ASN A 396 -63.75 59.30 -5.42
C ASN A 396 -64.03 58.78 -6.84
N ILE A 397 -64.23 57.46 -6.97
CA ILE A 397 -64.52 56.82 -8.25
C ILE A 397 -66.03 56.95 -8.56
N SER A 398 -66.36 57.51 -9.74
CA SER A 398 -67.72 57.55 -10.26
C SER A 398 -68.19 56.19 -10.77
N LEU A 399 -69.50 55.97 -10.89
CA LEU A 399 -70.12 54.76 -11.45
C LEU A 399 -69.68 54.44 -12.91
N GLN A 400 -69.00 55.36 -13.59
CA GLN A 400 -68.47 55.21 -14.94
C GLN A 400 -66.94 54.98 -14.97
N GLY A 401 -66.31 54.79 -13.80
CA GLY A 401 -64.87 54.53 -13.69
C GLY A 401 -63.96 55.77 -13.81
N LYS A 402 -64.51 56.98 -13.85
CA LYS A 402 -63.75 58.25 -13.81
C LYS A 402 -63.51 58.72 -12.36
N CYS A 403 -62.30 59.17 -12.05
CA CYS A 403 -61.90 59.76 -10.76
C CYS A 403 -62.43 61.21 -10.62
N ILE A 404 -63.14 61.50 -9.52
CA ILE A 404 -63.66 62.84 -9.17
C ILE A 404 -62.82 63.39 -8.01
N CYS A 405 -62.09 64.48 -8.25
CA CYS A 405 -61.17 65.04 -7.27
C CYS A 405 -61.86 65.73 -6.08
N TYR A 406 -61.23 65.64 -4.90
CA TYR A 406 -61.66 66.39 -3.72
C TYR A 406 -61.40 67.89 -3.87
N GLU A 407 -62.07 68.72 -3.07
CA GLU A 407 -61.91 70.17 -3.08
C GLU A 407 -60.43 70.57 -2.86
N GLY A 408 -59.91 71.46 -3.70
CA GLY A 408 -58.49 71.84 -3.71
C GLY A 408 -57.57 70.93 -4.52
N TYR A 409 -58.11 69.94 -5.24
CA TYR A 409 -57.39 69.07 -6.17
C TYR A 409 -58.03 69.15 -7.57
N LYS A 410 -57.21 69.01 -8.62
CA LYS A 410 -57.63 69.01 -10.04
C LYS A 410 -57.12 67.77 -10.78
N GLU A 411 -57.71 67.48 -11.93
CA GLU A 411 -57.25 66.40 -12.81
C GLU A 411 -55.84 66.69 -13.32
N ASP A 412 -54.96 65.68 -13.33
CA ASP A 412 -53.64 65.79 -13.94
C ASP A 412 -53.72 65.85 -15.47
N ASP A 413 -52.93 66.73 -16.09
CA ASP A 413 -52.95 66.97 -17.54
C ASP A 413 -52.54 65.74 -18.36
N LYS A 414 -51.82 64.78 -17.75
CA LYS A 414 -51.34 63.55 -18.41
C LYS A 414 -52.13 62.31 -18.05
N ASN A 415 -52.81 62.30 -16.90
CA ASN A 415 -53.59 61.16 -16.44
C ASN A 415 -54.88 61.60 -15.74
N THR A 416 -55.99 61.49 -16.46
CA THR A 416 -57.34 61.89 -16.01
C THR A 416 -57.86 61.08 -14.81
N ASN A 417 -57.15 60.04 -14.37
CA ASN A 417 -57.48 59.23 -13.20
C ASN A 417 -56.68 59.60 -11.95
N ILE A 418 -55.86 60.65 -12.00
CA ILE A 418 -55.05 61.14 -10.88
C ILE A 418 -55.47 62.57 -10.52
N CYS A 419 -55.71 62.80 -9.22
CA CYS A 419 -56.02 64.12 -8.69
C CYS A 419 -54.78 64.74 -8.04
N VAL A 420 -54.28 65.81 -8.65
CA VAL A 420 -53.13 66.58 -8.18
C VAL A 420 -53.57 67.82 -7.39
N PRO A 421 -52.84 68.26 -6.36
CA PRO A 421 -53.21 69.43 -5.58
C PRO A 421 -53.24 70.68 -6.48
N ASP A 422 -54.29 71.47 -6.36
CA ASP A 422 -54.44 72.73 -7.07
C ASP A 422 -53.89 73.87 -6.21
N CYS A 423 -52.74 74.40 -6.63
CA CYS A 423 -52.20 75.65 -6.11
C CYS A 423 -52.69 76.77 -7.02
N THR A 424 -53.60 77.62 -6.51
CA THR A 424 -54.19 78.75 -7.24
C THR A 424 -53.16 79.74 -7.81
N VAL A 425 -51.97 79.76 -7.21
CA VAL A 425 -50.78 80.45 -7.70
C VAL A 425 -49.65 79.43 -7.75
N GLU A 426 -48.92 79.37 -8.86
CA GLU A 426 -47.82 78.43 -9.04
C GLU A 426 -46.71 78.59 -7.99
N CYS A 427 -46.20 77.46 -7.50
CA CYS A 427 -45.09 77.43 -6.55
C CYS A 427 -43.77 77.83 -7.23
N ILE A 428 -43.17 78.95 -6.81
CA ILE A 428 -41.87 79.39 -7.32
C ILE A 428 -40.75 78.71 -6.50
N ASN A 429 -39.91 77.91 -7.16
CA ASN A 429 -38.83 77.10 -6.56
C ASN A 429 -39.32 76.06 -5.53
N GLY A 430 -40.52 75.51 -5.74
CA GLY A 430 -41.05 74.40 -4.95
C GLY A 430 -42.10 73.61 -5.72
N ASN A 431 -42.48 72.46 -5.16
CA ASN A 431 -43.57 71.64 -5.66
C ASN A 431 -44.85 71.93 -4.88
N CYS A 432 -45.99 71.98 -5.57
CA CYS A 432 -47.30 71.95 -4.95
C CYS A 432 -47.55 70.55 -4.39
N THR A 433 -47.58 70.40 -3.06
CA THR A 433 -47.73 69.10 -2.39
C THR A 433 -49.02 68.97 -1.61
N ALA A 434 -49.70 70.08 -1.34
CA ALA A 434 -51.09 70.10 -0.89
C ALA A 434 -51.77 71.37 -1.44
N PRO A 435 -53.11 71.47 -1.37
CA PRO A 435 -53.84 72.64 -1.86
C PRO A 435 -53.28 73.93 -1.25
N ASN A 436 -52.80 74.84 -2.10
CA ASN A 436 -52.13 76.09 -1.72
C ASN A 436 -50.92 75.94 -0.75
N LEU A 437 -50.25 74.78 -0.76
CA LEU A 437 -49.05 74.51 0.04
C LEU A 437 -47.88 74.11 -0.87
N CYS A 438 -46.82 74.91 -0.83
CA CYS A 438 -45.58 74.64 -1.54
C CYS A 438 -44.55 74.00 -0.60
N THR A 439 -43.98 72.87 -1.02
CA THR A 439 -42.75 72.34 -0.44
C THR A 439 -41.58 72.80 -1.30
N CYS A 440 -40.66 73.54 -0.69
CA CYS A 440 -39.50 74.08 -1.39
C CYS A 440 -38.54 73.01 -1.88
N PHE A 441 -37.89 73.28 -3.02
CA PHE A 441 -36.78 72.46 -3.48
C PHE A 441 -35.60 72.51 -2.50
N ASP A 442 -34.74 71.50 -2.55
CA ASP A 442 -33.56 71.41 -1.69
C ASP A 442 -32.72 72.70 -1.77
N GLY A 443 -32.37 73.25 -0.61
CA GLY A 443 -31.64 74.50 -0.49
C GLY A 443 -32.51 75.76 -0.56
N TYR A 444 -33.83 75.65 -0.65
CA TYR A 444 -34.78 76.75 -0.52
C TYR A 444 -35.66 76.60 0.73
N THR A 445 -36.15 77.72 1.26
CA THR A 445 -37.06 77.76 2.42
C THR A 445 -38.26 78.67 2.15
N ASN A 446 -39.35 78.48 2.88
CA ASN A 446 -40.58 79.26 2.67
C ASN A 446 -40.34 80.75 2.95
N ASP A 447 -40.79 81.60 2.03
CA ASP A 447 -40.84 83.04 2.25
C ASP A 447 -41.96 83.36 3.25
N LEU A 448 -41.61 84.00 4.37
CA LEU A 448 -42.56 84.40 5.41
C LEU A 448 -43.59 85.44 4.93
N THR A 449 -43.34 86.09 3.79
CA THR A 449 -44.22 87.10 3.20
C THR A 449 -45.05 86.59 2.03
N GLN A 450 -44.65 85.47 1.42
CA GLN A 450 -45.31 84.88 0.23
C GLN A 450 -45.30 83.35 0.34
N PRO A 451 -46.40 82.71 0.78
CA PRO A 451 -46.43 81.27 1.02
C PRO A 451 -46.23 80.41 -0.24
N ASN A 452 -46.44 80.99 -1.43
CA ASN A 452 -46.25 80.31 -2.71
C ASN A 452 -44.82 80.45 -3.27
N ARG A 453 -43.90 81.06 -2.50
CA ARG A 453 -42.55 81.38 -2.93
C ARG A 453 -41.51 80.80 -1.98
N CYS A 454 -40.58 80.07 -2.56
CA CYS A 454 -39.43 79.54 -1.86
C CYS A 454 -38.19 80.41 -2.14
N ILE A 455 -37.57 80.93 -1.08
CA ILE A 455 -36.36 81.76 -1.14
C ILE A 455 -35.10 80.90 -0.96
N PRO A 456 -34.00 81.21 -1.67
CA PRO A 456 -32.77 80.44 -1.57
C PRO A 456 -32.15 80.58 -0.18
N THR A 457 -31.59 79.49 0.33
CA THR A 457 -30.92 79.42 1.63
C THR A 457 -29.42 79.26 1.40
N CYS A 458 -28.62 80.10 2.06
CA CYS A 458 -27.17 80.03 2.03
C CYS A 458 -26.69 79.52 3.40
N ILE A 459 -25.94 78.42 3.42
CA ILE A 459 -25.41 77.79 4.65
C ILE A 459 -24.55 78.77 5.44
N GLN A 460 -23.76 79.59 4.73
CA GLN A 460 -23.04 80.72 5.31
C GLN A 460 -23.69 82.02 4.83
N GLN A 461 -23.93 82.95 5.76
CA GLN A 461 -24.51 84.24 5.42
C GLN A 461 -23.60 84.99 4.42
N CYS A 462 -24.20 85.54 3.37
CA CYS A 462 -23.50 86.35 2.37
C CYS A 462 -23.13 87.72 2.96
N ILE A 463 -21.83 87.98 3.18
CA ILE A 463 -21.34 89.27 3.66
C ILE A 463 -21.23 90.24 2.48
N ASN A 464 -21.94 91.37 2.54
CA ASN A 464 -22.09 92.35 1.45
C ASN A 464 -22.69 91.76 0.15
N GLY A 465 -23.52 90.72 0.28
CA GLY A 465 -24.24 90.07 -0.82
C GLY A 465 -25.62 89.60 -0.39
N LYS A 466 -26.41 89.11 -1.35
CA LYS A 466 -27.69 88.43 -1.12
C LYS A 466 -27.63 87.02 -1.70
N CYS A 467 -28.34 86.08 -1.09
CA CYS A 467 -28.46 84.73 -1.61
C CYS A 467 -29.34 84.78 -2.88
N SER A 468 -28.78 84.47 -4.05
CA SER A 468 -29.52 84.44 -5.32
C SER A 468 -29.97 83.03 -5.71
N GLN A 469 -29.20 82.03 -5.28
CA GLN A 469 -29.47 80.59 -5.40
C GLN A 469 -28.93 79.88 -4.15
N PRO A 470 -29.29 78.62 -3.87
CA PRO A 470 -28.79 77.90 -2.72
C PRO A 470 -27.25 77.92 -2.69
N ASN A 471 -26.70 78.44 -1.59
CA ASN A 471 -25.26 78.62 -1.39
C ASN A 471 -24.52 79.52 -2.40
N VAL A 472 -25.24 80.32 -3.21
CA VAL A 472 -24.65 81.27 -4.16
C VAL A 472 -24.96 82.70 -3.73
N CYS A 473 -23.91 83.46 -3.42
CA CYS A 473 -24.00 84.86 -3.05
C CYS A 473 -23.87 85.76 -4.29
N HIS A 474 -24.89 86.57 -4.53
CA HIS A 474 -24.83 87.68 -5.46
C HIS A 474 -24.40 88.95 -4.72
N CYS A 475 -23.29 89.55 -5.13
CA CYS A 475 -22.73 90.72 -4.46
C CYS A 475 -23.61 91.97 -4.61
N LEU A 476 -23.65 92.80 -3.58
CA LEU A 476 -24.29 94.11 -3.64
C LEU A 476 -23.48 95.05 -4.55
N SER A 477 -24.13 96.06 -5.12
CA SER A 477 -23.49 97.04 -6.01
C SER A 477 -22.24 97.66 -5.37
N GLY A 478 -21.12 97.69 -6.12
CA GLY A 478 -19.82 98.17 -5.62
C GLY A 478 -18.97 97.10 -4.93
N TYR A 479 -19.46 95.87 -4.80
CA TYR A 479 -18.73 94.72 -4.29
C TYR A 479 -18.64 93.61 -5.34
N ALA A 480 -17.57 92.82 -5.32
CA ALA A 480 -17.37 91.69 -6.23
C ALA A 480 -16.72 90.50 -5.51
N MET A 481 -16.92 89.31 -6.08
CA MET A 481 -16.28 88.09 -5.62
C MET A 481 -14.85 88.06 -6.18
N THR A 482 -13.86 88.40 -5.36
CA THR A 482 -12.45 88.45 -5.78
C THR A 482 -11.61 87.28 -5.26
N ASP A 483 -12.12 86.49 -4.32
CA ASP A 483 -11.44 85.32 -3.76
C ASP A 483 -12.33 84.07 -3.80
N ILE A 484 -11.86 83.02 -4.46
CA ILE A 484 -12.55 81.72 -4.59
C ILE A 484 -12.58 80.98 -3.24
N LYS A 485 -11.68 81.30 -2.31
CA LYS A 485 -11.60 80.67 -0.98
C LYS A 485 -12.63 81.23 0.01
N GLU A 486 -13.17 82.41 -0.23
CA GLU A 486 -14.21 83.04 0.61
C GLU A 486 -15.49 83.32 -0.21
N PRO A 487 -16.18 82.29 -0.73
CA PRO A 487 -17.31 82.44 -1.66
C PRO A 487 -18.57 83.08 -1.03
N ASN A 488 -18.58 83.24 0.29
CA ASN A 488 -19.64 83.93 1.02
C ASN A 488 -19.31 85.42 1.31
N LYS A 489 -18.16 85.93 0.85
CA LYS A 489 -17.73 87.32 1.10
C LYS A 489 -17.52 88.08 -0.20
N CYS A 490 -18.31 89.13 -0.37
CA CYS A 490 -18.11 90.08 -1.45
C CYS A 490 -17.17 91.20 -0.98
N PHE A 491 -16.08 91.41 -1.72
CA PHE A 491 -15.05 92.40 -1.42
C PHE A 491 -15.36 93.73 -2.11
N PRO A 492 -15.04 94.88 -1.49
CA PRO A 492 -15.28 96.17 -2.09
C PRO A 492 -14.43 96.36 -3.35
N VAL A 493 -15.05 96.89 -4.40
CA VAL A 493 -14.38 97.25 -5.65
C VAL A 493 -14.10 98.75 -5.66
N CYS A 494 -12.87 99.11 -6.02
CA CYS A 494 -12.47 100.48 -6.29
C CYS A 494 -12.23 100.57 -7.80
N ASP A 495 -12.94 101.47 -8.50
CA ASP A 495 -12.87 101.65 -9.95
C ASP A 495 -11.45 102.02 -10.40
N GLU A 496 -10.78 102.83 -9.57
CA GLU A 496 -9.36 103.16 -9.70
C GLU A 496 -8.53 102.35 -8.68
N PRO A 497 -7.37 101.79 -9.09
CA PRO A 497 -6.55 100.97 -8.20
C PRO A 497 -6.02 101.78 -7.02
N CYS A 498 -6.16 101.25 -5.81
CA CYS A 498 -5.59 101.82 -4.60
C CYS A 498 -4.06 101.60 -4.57
N ILE A 499 -3.27 102.65 -4.78
CA ILE A 499 -1.80 102.63 -4.77
C ILE A 499 -1.31 102.95 -3.36
N ASN A 500 -0.47 102.08 -2.78
CA ASN A 500 0.00 102.14 -1.38
C ASN A 500 -1.13 102.27 -0.35
N SER A 501 -2.31 101.73 -0.70
CA SER A 501 -3.53 101.77 0.10
C SER A 501 -4.36 100.53 -0.14
N LYS A 502 -5.25 100.20 0.80
CA LYS A 502 -6.21 99.11 0.70
C LYS A 502 -7.62 99.64 0.44
N CYS A 503 -8.35 99.02 -0.48
CA CYS A 503 -9.79 99.27 -0.69
C CYS A 503 -10.57 98.66 0.49
N VAL A 504 -11.27 99.49 1.27
CA VAL A 504 -12.00 99.04 2.48
C VAL A 504 -13.52 99.16 2.35
N ALA A 505 -13.98 99.94 1.37
CA ALA A 505 -15.38 100.07 0.96
C ALA A 505 -15.38 100.47 -0.53
N PRO A 506 -16.52 100.35 -1.26
CA PRO A 506 -16.57 100.69 -2.67
C PRO A 506 -16.03 102.10 -2.92
N ASN A 507 -15.05 102.22 -3.83
CA ASN A 507 -14.35 103.48 -4.14
C ASN A 507 -13.70 104.21 -2.94
N LYS A 508 -13.35 103.50 -1.87
CA LYS A 508 -12.70 104.06 -0.67
C LYS A 508 -11.39 103.34 -0.35
N CYS A 509 -10.28 104.01 -0.62
CA CYS A 509 -8.93 103.56 -0.26
C CYS A 509 -8.50 104.12 1.11
N VAL A 510 -7.82 103.30 1.90
CA VAL A 510 -7.16 103.69 3.16
C VAL A 510 -5.68 103.38 3.05
N CYS A 511 -4.82 104.37 3.34
CA CYS A 511 -3.38 104.23 3.23
C CYS A 511 -2.81 103.14 4.14
N HIS A 512 -1.78 102.45 3.66
CA HIS A 512 -0.99 101.57 4.50
C HIS A 512 -0.17 102.36 5.52
N ASP A 513 0.27 101.69 6.59
CA ASP A 513 1.05 102.30 7.65
C ASP A 513 2.32 102.99 7.10
N GLY A 514 2.55 104.24 7.50
CA GLY A 514 3.67 105.07 7.02
C GLY A 514 3.39 105.90 5.76
N PHE A 515 2.22 105.72 5.13
CA PHE A 515 1.76 106.53 4.00
C PHE A 515 0.63 107.47 4.41
N VAL A 516 0.52 108.61 3.73
CA VAL A 516 -0.57 109.59 3.90
C VAL A 516 -1.28 109.81 2.57
N PRO A 517 -2.56 110.25 2.58
CA PRO A 517 -3.29 110.50 1.34
C PRO A 517 -2.59 111.54 0.47
N ASP A 518 -2.45 111.27 -0.82
CA ASP A 518 -1.99 112.24 -1.80
C ASP A 518 -3.05 113.35 -1.96
N LEU A 519 -2.61 114.61 -2.02
CA LEU A 519 -3.52 115.77 -2.13
C LEU A 519 -4.20 115.89 -3.50
N LYS A 520 -3.63 115.28 -4.55
CA LYS A 520 -4.14 115.32 -5.93
C LYS A 520 -4.88 114.03 -6.30
N PHE A 521 -4.47 112.87 -5.80
CA PHE A 521 -5.01 111.58 -6.21
C PHE A 521 -5.57 110.78 -5.01
N ARG A 522 -6.90 110.69 -4.89
CA ARG A 522 -7.57 110.01 -3.75
C ARG A 522 -7.31 108.49 -3.67
N ASN A 523 -6.93 107.86 -4.78
CA ASN A 523 -6.57 106.45 -4.84
C ASN A 523 -5.08 106.20 -4.58
N ARG A 524 -4.28 107.23 -4.30
CA ARG A 524 -2.83 107.12 -4.08
C ARG A 524 -2.47 107.59 -2.69
N CYS A 525 -1.59 106.85 -2.05
CA CYS A 525 -0.93 107.29 -0.83
C CYS A 525 0.56 107.47 -1.06
N VAL A 526 1.11 108.56 -0.52
CA VAL A 526 2.50 108.96 -0.63
C VAL A 526 3.23 108.79 0.70
N ILE A 527 4.55 108.60 0.64
CA ILE A 527 5.38 108.43 1.82
C ILE A 527 5.30 109.67 2.70
N ARG A 528 5.12 109.48 4.01
CA ARG A 528 5.11 110.59 4.97
C ARG A 528 6.52 111.17 5.15
N CYS A 529 6.76 112.36 4.61
CA CYS A 529 8.01 113.08 4.79
C CYS A 529 7.91 114.10 5.95
N PRO A 530 8.95 114.23 6.80
CA PRO A 530 8.91 115.08 8.00
C PRO A 530 8.69 116.56 7.66
N ASP A 531 9.40 117.05 6.65
CA ASP A 531 9.30 118.41 6.14
C ASP A 531 8.54 118.37 4.81
N ARG A 532 7.43 119.09 4.70
CA ARG A 532 6.57 119.06 3.51
C ARG A 532 7.30 119.70 2.33
N CYS A 533 7.84 118.89 1.40
CA CYS A 533 8.47 119.38 0.17
C CYS A 533 7.48 120.19 -0.67
N ILE A 534 7.56 121.52 -0.63
CA ILE A 534 6.56 122.40 -1.26
C ILE A 534 6.74 122.40 -2.77
N ASN A 535 7.95 122.72 -3.24
CA ASN A 535 8.32 122.73 -4.65
C ASN A 535 9.43 121.70 -4.93
N GLY A 536 9.19 120.45 -4.53
CA GLY A 536 10.12 119.35 -4.74
C GLY A 536 9.46 118.00 -4.55
N ASN A 537 10.14 116.93 -5.00
CA ASN A 537 9.70 115.56 -4.75
C ASN A 537 10.36 115.04 -3.47
N CYS A 538 9.59 114.37 -2.61
CA CYS A 538 10.20 113.67 -1.49
C CYS A 538 10.83 112.35 -1.95
N THR A 539 12.10 112.16 -1.62
CA THR A 539 12.85 110.96 -1.96
C THR A 539 12.59 109.83 -0.96
N VAL A 540 12.98 108.61 -1.33
CA VAL A 540 12.86 107.41 -0.46
C VAL A 540 13.57 107.60 0.89
N ASN A 541 14.61 108.44 0.95
CA ASN A 541 15.34 108.77 2.19
C ASN A 541 14.65 109.84 3.05
N ARG A 542 13.40 110.20 2.74
CA ARG A 542 12.60 111.22 3.45
C ARG A 542 13.21 112.62 3.42
N THR A 543 14.01 112.93 2.40
CA THR A 543 14.56 114.27 2.12
C THR A 543 13.92 114.85 0.87
N CYS A 544 13.83 116.17 0.78
CA CYS A 544 13.25 116.86 -0.38
C CYS A 544 14.29 117.10 -1.48
N GLU A 545 13.97 116.68 -2.70
CA GLU A 545 14.70 117.05 -3.91
C GLU A 545 13.94 118.17 -4.62
N CYS A 546 14.52 119.37 -4.64
CA CYS A 546 13.83 120.58 -5.09
C CYS A 546 13.81 120.72 -6.61
N TYR A 547 12.69 121.23 -7.14
CA TYR A 547 12.58 121.57 -8.55
C TYR A 547 13.49 122.75 -8.91
N GLU A 548 13.89 122.83 -10.18
CA GLU A 548 14.83 123.85 -10.65
C GLU A 548 14.34 125.27 -10.32
N GLY A 549 15.23 126.10 -9.76
CA GLY A 549 14.90 127.42 -9.24
C GLY A 549 14.45 127.45 -7.78
N TRP A 550 14.33 126.30 -7.10
CA TRP A 550 13.98 126.18 -5.68
C TRP A 550 15.10 125.50 -4.86
N THR A 551 15.24 125.90 -3.60
CA THR A 551 16.22 125.36 -2.65
C THR A 551 15.67 125.35 -1.22
N GLY A 552 16.42 124.78 -0.27
CA GLY A 552 16.02 124.58 1.13
C GLY A 552 15.55 123.15 1.44
N THR A 553 15.51 122.77 2.72
CA THR A 553 15.17 121.40 3.16
C THR A 553 13.73 121.00 2.86
N ASP A 554 12.83 121.97 2.66
CA ASP A 554 11.44 121.80 2.27
C ASP A 554 11.13 122.40 0.87
N CYS A 555 12.16 122.85 0.14
CA CYS A 555 12.06 123.47 -1.19
C CYS A 555 11.14 124.69 -1.26
N SER A 556 11.07 125.49 -0.19
CA SER A 556 10.24 126.70 -0.12
C SER A 556 10.92 127.97 -0.64
N LEU A 557 12.24 127.98 -0.84
CA LEU A 557 13.01 129.18 -1.19
C LEU A 557 13.33 129.26 -2.69
N GLN A 558 13.07 130.39 -3.34
CA GLN A 558 13.33 130.62 -4.77
C GLN A 558 14.70 131.28 -5.01
N ILE A 559 15.43 130.85 -6.04
CA ILE A 559 16.78 131.38 -6.39
C ILE A 559 16.61 132.59 -7.34
N ASP A 560 17.05 133.78 -6.94
CA ASP A 560 16.91 135.03 -7.72
C ASP A 560 18.27 135.57 -8.23
N TYR A 561 18.35 135.97 -9.50
CA TYR A 561 19.57 136.44 -10.17
C TYR A 561 19.36 137.85 -10.78
N LYS A 562 19.67 138.94 -10.04
CA LYS A 562 20.28 140.20 -10.56
C LYS A 562 20.56 141.31 -9.51
N HIS A 563 21.84 141.71 -9.46
CA HIS A 563 22.47 143.03 -9.25
C HIS A 563 22.51 143.81 -7.91
N HIS A 564 23.73 143.80 -7.35
CA HIS A 564 24.46 144.92 -6.75
C HIS A 564 24.73 146.10 -7.74
N TYR A 565 24.93 147.30 -7.14
CA TYR A 565 25.38 148.64 -7.62
C TYR A 565 24.24 149.67 -7.80
N SER A 566 24.24 150.87 -7.18
CA SER A 566 25.28 151.63 -6.48
C SER A 566 24.73 152.79 -5.62
N SER A 567 25.38 153.07 -4.48
CA SER A 567 25.76 154.40 -3.90
C SER A 567 24.76 155.57 -3.76
N VAL A 568 24.65 156.15 -2.55
CA VAL A 568 24.90 157.58 -2.23
C VAL A 568 25.32 157.75 -0.74
N ASN A 569 26.36 158.56 -0.53
CA ASN A 569 27.05 158.99 0.72
C ASN A 569 26.31 160.05 1.57
N THR A 570 26.77 160.19 2.83
CA THR A 570 26.88 161.38 3.75
C THR A 570 26.28 161.10 5.15
N MET A 571 26.79 161.56 6.30
CA MET A 571 28.14 161.88 6.83
C MET A 571 27.90 162.40 8.27
N GLN A 572 28.34 161.70 9.33
CA GLN A 572 28.84 162.31 10.59
C GLN A 572 29.57 161.27 11.43
#